data_AF-A0A1C5GD67-F1
#
_entry.id   AF-A0A1C5GD67-F1
#
_cell.length_a   1.000
_cell.length_b   1.000
_cell.length_c   1.000
_cell.angle_alpha   90.00
_cell.angle_beta   90.00
_cell.angle_gamma   90.00
#
_symmetry.space_group_name_H-M   'P 1'
#
loop_
_entity.id
_entity.type
_entity.pdbx_description
1 polymer ?
#
loop_
_entity_poly.entity_id
_entity_poly.type
_entity_poly.pdbx_seq_one_letter_code
_entity_poly.pdbx_strand_id
1 'polypeptide(L)'
;MTGQGGGAAGRGLDPFGLPGWWSGLRRGGRRPDPALAGALADARDTGDGEARSTELERIAAHADATGDDRTALAARFALIEAYLLHGERWRLVEPLRRCLATAGRRPELLAGDQAELLRRHRRYAVEALLGSPRVGLDQARAMLDDLAACAADDPAVLAELRCRIADHLGDEPTARRCYERWAAEDPGPVGGCPDCAAARRAELLAGWGDHPAALTALGDVADGCTEQPERALAAGMLSWLRAGQPERAAEAHVRAYRRHRRERAAFPLLAAHLRWCALAGHPARGLDVLAEQLPQLDRPHDDLSAMEFAAAGALVCALAVQAGLGGRTVHRPAYGVRPAADLDVATLGATLLGVATALAGSFDARNGTGHQSGRIASWLAERPAAAPVPLPSDDDPDDVDDPAEEAPPPDDEPRPLGVAMITAALDRRGDRYEVDDRGAVTGRWGEALIQFRRGGERGEILQARSVASRRLPADRLTEAYAFCNSWNHDRLLPKAYVHEQDGELMLAGHVATDLAHGVAPAQLAVLLDAAVQTCVAYADAVAALP
;
A
#
# COMPACT_ATOMS: atom_id res chain seq x y z
N MET A 1 59.05 -56.45 -21.75
CA MET A 1 59.89 -56.30 -20.54
C MET A 1 60.24 -54.83 -20.40
N THR A 2 59.98 -54.27 -19.21
CA THR A 2 60.49 -53.02 -18.62
C THR A 2 60.28 -51.71 -19.39
N GLY A 3 59.73 -50.63 -18.84
CA GLY A 3 59.44 -50.27 -17.45
C GLY A 3 59.12 -48.77 -17.39
N GLN A 4 58.33 -48.39 -16.40
CA GLN A 4 57.83 -47.04 -16.09
C GLN A 4 58.93 -46.02 -15.75
N GLY A 5 58.58 -44.72 -15.83
CA GLY A 5 58.78 -43.83 -14.67
C GLY A 5 59.50 -42.50 -14.89
N GLY A 6 58.71 -41.41 -14.93
CA GLY A 6 58.87 -40.24 -14.05
C GLY A 6 60.01 -39.24 -14.29
N GLY A 7 59.65 -37.95 -14.41
CA GLY A 7 60.58 -36.84 -14.17
C GLY A 7 60.20 -35.54 -14.85
N ALA A 8 59.43 -34.70 -14.15
CA ALA A 8 59.08 -33.35 -14.55
C ALA A 8 60.28 -32.39 -14.44
N ALA A 9 60.51 -31.54 -15.46
CA ALA A 9 60.95 -30.15 -15.33
C ALA A 9 61.11 -29.52 -16.73
N GLY A 10 60.39 -28.44 -17.01
CA GLY A 10 60.57 -27.67 -18.25
C GLY A 10 59.40 -26.75 -18.56
N ARG A 11 59.28 -25.68 -17.77
CA ARG A 11 58.38 -24.55 -18.04
C ARG A 11 58.74 -23.92 -19.39
N GLY A 12 57.81 -23.91 -20.34
CA GLY A 12 57.80 -23.01 -21.49
C GLY A 12 56.68 -22.00 -21.32
N LEU A 13 57.03 -20.75 -21.02
CA LEU A 13 56.12 -19.60 -21.02
C LEU A 13 55.81 -19.22 -22.47
N ASP A 14 54.54 -19.06 -22.80
CA ASP A 14 54.04 -18.48 -24.05
C ASP A 14 54.18 -16.94 -23.98
N PRO A 15 54.57 -16.20 -25.05
CA PRO A 15 55.05 -14.82 -24.93
C PRO A 15 53.97 -13.75 -24.72
N PHE A 16 52.69 -14.10 -24.62
CA PHE A 16 51.60 -13.13 -24.46
C PHE A 16 50.51 -13.69 -23.56
N GLY A 17 50.52 -13.32 -22.27
CA GLY A 17 49.63 -13.83 -21.25
C GLY A 17 48.16 -13.42 -21.42
N LEU A 18 47.39 -14.19 -22.19
CA LEU A 18 45.92 -14.18 -22.18
C LEU A 18 45.40 -15.63 -22.32
N PRO A 19 44.59 -16.17 -21.37
CA PRO A 19 44.07 -17.52 -21.50
C PRO A 19 42.94 -17.62 -22.53
N GLY A 20 43.11 -18.58 -23.45
CA GLY A 20 42.12 -19.13 -24.36
C GLY A 20 40.78 -19.48 -23.71
N TRP A 21 39.77 -18.65 -23.99
CA TRP A 21 38.42 -19.06 -24.37
C TRP A 21 38.41 -20.36 -25.19
N TRP A 22 37.92 -21.48 -24.65
CA TRP A 22 36.94 -22.40 -25.27
C TRP A 22 36.31 -23.32 -24.20
N SER A 23 34.97 -23.34 -24.24
CA SER A 23 34.05 -24.42 -23.84
C SER A 23 34.13 -24.99 -22.41
N GLY A 24 33.50 -24.29 -21.48
CA GLY A 24 32.67 -24.91 -20.46
C GLY A 24 31.33 -24.18 -20.45
N LEU A 25 30.22 -24.86 -20.73
CA LEU A 25 28.86 -24.31 -20.66
C LEU A 25 28.59 -23.79 -19.24
N ARG A 26 28.93 -22.53 -18.99
CA ARG A 26 28.20 -21.70 -18.04
C ARG A 26 26.98 -21.19 -18.79
N ARG A 27 25.78 -21.60 -18.38
CA ARG A 27 24.54 -20.89 -18.76
C ARG A 27 24.61 -19.49 -18.14
N GLY A 28 25.37 -18.59 -18.76
CA GLY A 28 25.34 -17.17 -18.47
C GLY A 28 23.98 -16.63 -18.91
N GLY A 29 23.29 -15.93 -18.02
CA GLY A 29 21.99 -15.33 -18.30
C GLY A 29 22.03 -14.53 -19.61
N ARG A 30 21.05 -14.77 -20.48
CA ARG A 30 20.88 -13.98 -21.70
C ARG A 30 20.72 -12.51 -21.31
N ARG A 31 21.27 -11.59 -22.11
CA ARG A 31 21.01 -10.15 -21.93
C ARG A 31 19.50 -9.90 -21.99
N PRO A 32 18.98 -8.90 -21.24
CA PRO A 32 17.56 -8.58 -21.26
C PRO A 32 17.09 -8.31 -22.68
N ASP A 33 15.93 -8.83 -23.06
CA ASP A 33 15.34 -8.52 -24.35
C ASP A 33 14.85 -7.06 -24.30
N PRO A 34 15.41 -6.13 -25.10
CA PRO A 34 15.04 -4.72 -25.03
C PRO A 34 13.57 -4.48 -25.37
N ALA A 35 12.94 -5.35 -26.17
CA ALA A 35 11.51 -5.23 -26.48
C ALA A 35 10.65 -5.58 -25.25
N LEU A 36 11.03 -6.61 -24.49
CA LEU A 36 10.33 -6.97 -23.25
C LEU A 36 10.56 -5.97 -22.13
N ALA A 37 11.78 -5.43 -22.03
CA ALA A 37 12.09 -4.38 -21.08
C ALA A 37 11.28 -3.10 -21.35
N GLY A 38 11.11 -2.74 -22.63
CA GLY A 38 10.22 -1.64 -23.05
C GLY A 38 8.76 -1.91 -22.69
N ALA A 39 8.22 -3.08 -23.06
CA ALA A 39 6.85 -3.46 -22.73
C ALA A 39 6.58 -3.48 -21.20
N LEU A 40 7.57 -3.88 -20.39
CA LEU A 40 7.48 -3.82 -18.94
C LEU A 40 7.43 -2.38 -18.42
N ALA A 41 8.18 -1.45 -19.01
CA ALA A 41 8.10 -0.04 -18.65
C ALA A 41 6.70 0.50 -18.97
N ASP A 42 6.19 0.25 -20.18
CA ASP A 42 4.85 0.67 -20.60
C ASP A 42 3.75 0.09 -19.68
N ALA A 43 3.86 -1.19 -19.32
CA ALA A 43 2.92 -1.84 -18.40
C ALA A 43 2.98 -1.27 -16.98
N ARG A 44 4.14 -0.78 -16.53
CA ARG A 44 4.28 -0.13 -15.21
C ARG A 44 3.60 1.23 -15.18
N ASP A 45 3.65 1.96 -16.29
CA ASP A 45 3.03 3.28 -16.44
C ASP A 45 1.53 3.20 -16.76
N THR A 46 1.04 2.02 -17.13
CA THR A 46 -0.38 1.78 -17.34
C THR A 46 -1.14 1.84 -16.00
N GLY A 47 -2.31 2.46 -16.03
CA GLY A 47 -3.22 2.49 -14.88
C GLY A 47 -3.54 1.11 -14.34
N ASP A 48 -3.66 1.06 -13.03
CA ASP A 48 -3.98 -0.11 -12.23
C ASP A 48 -5.28 -0.83 -12.65
N GLY A 49 -5.23 -2.16 -12.82
CA GLY A 49 -6.39 -2.99 -13.16
C GLY A 49 -6.06 -4.32 -13.86
N GLU A 50 -7.09 -5.09 -14.22
CA GLU A 50 -6.95 -6.44 -14.81
C GLU A 50 -6.10 -6.46 -16.09
N ALA A 51 -6.20 -5.40 -16.92
CA ALA A 51 -5.42 -5.29 -18.14
C ALA A 51 -3.91 -5.21 -17.83
N ARG A 52 -3.53 -4.43 -16.81
CA ARG A 52 -2.15 -4.32 -16.33
C ARG A 52 -1.66 -5.66 -15.78
N SER A 53 -2.45 -6.32 -14.93
CA SER A 53 -2.11 -7.64 -14.37
C SER A 53 -1.91 -8.70 -15.47
N THR A 54 -2.82 -8.75 -16.45
CA THR A 54 -2.75 -9.68 -17.59
C THR A 54 -1.50 -9.43 -18.43
N GLU A 55 -1.17 -8.17 -18.69
CA GLU A 55 0.01 -7.81 -19.48
C GLU A 55 1.32 -8.16 -18.74
N LEU A 56 1.39 -7.89 -17.43
CA LEU A 56 2.52 -8.28 -16.60
C LEU A 56 2.72 -9.81 -16.54
N GLU A 57 1.63 -10.59 -16.48
CA GLU A 57 1.68 -12.05 -16.59
C GLU A 57 2.22 -12.51 -17.95
N ARG A 58 1.74 -11.89 -19.05
CA ARG A 58 2.20 -12.17 -20.41
C ARG A 58 3.70 -11.88 -20.57
N ILE A 59 4.17 -10.74 -20.06
CA ILE A 59 5.58 -10.35 -20.08
C ILE A 59 6.42 -11.35 -19.28
N ALA A 60 6.00 -11.70 -18.07
CA ALA A 60 6.72 -12.65 -17.23
C ALA A 60 6.82 -14.04 -17.88
N ALA A 61 5.74 -14.53 -18.49
CA ALA A 61 5.73 -15.81 -19.20
C ALA A 61 6.62 -15.80 -20.45
N HIS A 62 6.63 -14.71 -21.20
CA HIS A 62 7.51 -14.57 -22.36
C HIS A 62 8.99 -14.49 -21.95
N ALA A 63 9.31 -13.72 -20.90
CA ALA A 63 10.66 -13.60 -20.37
C ALA A 63 11.20 -14.95 -19.85
N ASP A 64 10.35 -15.75 -19.19
CA ASP A 64 10.71 -17.13 -18.81
C ASP A 64 11.04 -18.01 -20.04
N ALA A 65 10.24 -17.90 -21.10
CA ALA A 65 10.44 -18.69 -22.32
C ALA A 65 11.72 -18.33 -23.09
N THR A 66 12.16 -17.07 -23.01
CA THR A 66 13.38 -16.59 -23.67
C THR A 66 14.64 -16.67 -22.80
N GLY A 67 14.48 -16.93 -21.49
CA GLY A 67 15.55 -17.04 -20.49
C GLY A 67 16.01 -15.69 -19.93
N ASP A 68 15.17 -14.66 -20.00
CA ASP A 68 15.42 -13.33 -19.44
C ASP A 68 14.90 -13.24 -17.98
N ASP A 69 15.62 -13.88 -17.04
CA ASP A 69 15.12 -13.91 -15.66
C ASP A 69 15.10 -12.53 -14.98
N ARG A 70 15.82 -11.51 -15.51
CA ARG A 70 15.78 -10.16 -14.92
C ARG A 70 14.44 -9.49 -15.22
N THR A 71 14.01 -9.50 -16.48
CA THR A 71 12.69 -8.98 -16.86
C THR A 71 11.57 -9.81 -16.23
N ALA A 72 11.74 -11.13 -16.17
CA ALA A 72 10.75 -12.02 -15.55
C ALA A 72 10.61 -11.76 -14.03
N LEU A 73 11.70 -11.47 -13.32
CA LEU A 73 11.67 -11.09 -11.91
C LEU A 73 11.01 -9.72 -11.74
N ALA A 74 11.41 -8.73 -12.53
CA ALA A 74 10.91 -7.36 -12.46
C ALA A 74 9.41 -7.25 -12.77
N ALA A 75 8.90 -8.03 -13.73
CA ALA A 75 7.48 -8.13 -14.04
C ALA A 75 6.67 -8.75 -12.89
N ARG A 76 7.21 -9.75 -12.22
CA ARG A 76 6.53 -10.41 -11.09
C ARG A 76 6.49 -9.55 -9.83
N PHE A 77 7.52 -8.75 -9.56
CA PHE A 77 7.44 -7.77 -8.47
C PHE A 77 6.32 -6.76 -8.72
N ALA A 78 6.23 -6.21 -9.94
CA ALA A 78 5.16 -5.30 -10.32
C ALA A 78 3.77 -5.98 -10.23
N LEU A 79 3.69 -7.26 -10.61
CA LEU A 79 2.45 -8.03 -10.51
C LEU A 79 2.03 -8.28 -9.06
N ILE A 80 2.98 -8.61 -8.17
CA ILE A 80 2.73 -8.77 -6.74
C ILE A 80 2.20 -7.46 -6.14
N GLU A 81 2.81 -6.34 -6.49
CA GLU A 81 2.38 -5.01 -6.04
C GLU A 81 0.94 -4.70 -6.49
N ALA A 82 0.62 -4.93 -7.76
CA ALA A 82 -0.74 -4.77 -8.29
C ALA A 82 -1.77 -5.63 -7.52
N TYR A 83 -1.45 -6.89 -7.22
CA TYR A 83 -2.33 -7.76 -6.44
C TYR A 83 -2.53 -7.30 -4.98
N LEU A 84 -1.51 -6.70 -4.36
CA LEU A 84 -1.62 -6.15 -3.00
C LEU A 84 -2.55 -4.93 -2.95
N LEU A 85 -2.56 -4.12 -4.01
CA LEU A 85 -3.35 -2.89 -4.11
C LEU A 85 -4.82 -3.13 -4.54
N HIS A 86 -5.12 -4.15 -5.35
CA HIS A 86 -6.46 -4.34 -5.94
C HIS A 86 -7.35 -5.39 -5.30
N GLY A 87 -6.95 -5.96 -4.16
CA GLY A 87 -7.76 -6.97 -3.46
C GLY A 87 -7.70 -8.36 -4.11
N GLU A 88 -6.69 -8.61 -4.94
CA GLU A 88 -6.45 -9.91 -5.56
C GLU A 88 -5.32 -10.68 -4.85
N ARG A 89 -5.19 -10.47 -3.53
CA ARG A 89 -4.07 -10.98 -2.72
C ARG A 89 -3.90 -12.50 -2.79
N TRP A 90 -4.99 -13.24 -3.04
CA TRP A 90 -4.95 -14.69 -3.23
C TRP A 90 -4.10 -15.13 -4.43
N ARG A 91 -3.87 -14.25 -5.42
CA ARG A 91 -3.03 -14.49 -6.61
C ARG A 91 -1.52 -14.35 -6.34
N LEU A 92 -1.12 -13.94 -5.12
CA LEU A 92 0.29 -13.68 -4.78
C LEU A 92 1.21 -14.91 -4.85
N VAL A 93 0.67 -16.11 -4.65
CA VAL A 93 1.48 -17.29 -4.39
C VAL A 93 2.36 -17.68 -5.57
N GLU A 94 1.80 -17.80 -6.77
CA GLU A 94 2.56 -18.23 -7.95
C GLU A 94 3.65 -17.24 -8.39
N PRO A 95 3.40 -15.92 -8.54
CA PRO A 95 4.45 -14.98 -8.89
C PRO A 95 5.55 -14.95 -7.83
N LEU A 96 5.18 -15.01 -6.54
CA LEU A 96 6.16 -15.06 -5.47
C LEU A 96 7.01 -16.34 -5.55
N ARG A 97 6.40 -17.51 -5.69
CA ARG A 97 7.12 -18.79 -5.82
C ARG A 97 8.15 -18.75 -6.94
N ARG A 98 7.82 -18.13 -8.07
CA ARG A 98 8.73 -17.93 -9.21
C ARG A 98 9.86 -16.95 -8.89
N CYS A 99 9.57 -15.85 -8.19
CA CYS A 99 10.60 -14.93 -7.70
C CYS A 99 11.59 -15.65 -6.77
N LEU A 100 11.08 -16.42 -5.80
CA LEU A 100 11.91 -17.17 -4.85
C LEU A 100 12.77 -18.23 -5.54
N ALA A 101 12.20 -18.98 -6.49
CA ALA A 101 12.95 -19.95 -7.26
C ALA A 101 14.07 -19.30 -8.09
N THR A 102 13.81 -18.11 -8.65
CA THR A 102 14.80 -17.34 -9.41
C THR A 102 15.89 -16.79 -8.49
N ALA A 103 15.52 -16.20 -7.35
CA ALA A 103 16.44 -15.70 -6.33
C ALA A 103 17.34 -16.81 -5.75
N GLY A 104 16.80 -18.03 -5.57
CA GLY A 104 17.59 -19.17 -5.09
C GLY A 104 18.63 -19.66 -6.11
N ARG A 105 18.36 -19.52 -7.41
CA ARG A 105 19.31 -19.89 -8.48
C ARG A 105 20.28 -18.76 -8.82
N ARG A 106 19.81 -17.51 -8.78
CA ARG A 106 20.53 -16.30 -9.20
C ARG A 106 20.30 -15.15 -8.21
N PRO A 107 20.84 -15.25 -6.99
CA PRO A 107 20.67 -14.21 -5.96
C PRO A 107 21.23 -12.85 -6.40
N GLU A 108 22.24 -12.84 -7.28
CA GLU A 108 22.85 -11.63 -7.84
C GLU A 108 21.92 -10.76 -8.70
N LEU A 109 20.74 -11.26 -9.06
CA LEU A 109 19.72 -10.45 -9.74
C LEU A 109 18.94 -9.54 -8.80
N LEU A 110 18.92 -9.85 -7.50
CA LEU A 110 18.24 -9.01 -6.51
C LEU A 110 19.08 -7.75 -6.29
N ALA A 111 18.49 -6.60 -6.56
CA ALA A 111 19.10 -5.29 -6.36
C ALA A 111 18.48 -4.59 -5.14
N GLY A 112 19.28 -3.77 -4.47
CA GLY A 112 18.81 -2.95 -3.35
C GLY A 112 18.15 -3.76 -2.23
N ASP A 113 16.93 -3.38 -1.88
CA ASP A 113 16.10 -3.95 -0.82
C ASP A 113 15.24 -5.14 -1.27
N GLN A 114 15.34 -5.58 -2.53
CA GLN A 114 14.48 -6.63 -3.09
C GLN A 114 14.52 -7.96 -2.32
N ALA A 115 15.67 -8.30 -1.71
CA ALA A 115 15.77 -9.50 -0.88
C ALA A 115 14.91 -9.39 0.39
N GLU A 116 14.85 -8.21 0.99
CA GLU A 116 13.97 -7.94 2.14
C GLU A 116 12.50 -7.86 1.71
N LEU A 117 12.23 -7.20 0.59
CA LEU A 117 10.89 -7.12 0.02
C LEU A 117 10.32 -8.52 -0.26
N LEU A 118 11.13 -9.46 -0.78
CA LEU A 118 10.70 -10.86 -0.94
C LEU A 118 10.36 -11.53 0.39
N ARG A 119 11.09 -11.24 1.48
CA ARG A 119 10.73 -11.75 2.82
C ARG A 119 9.38 -11.20 3.27
N ARG A 120 9.11 -9.91 3.04
CA ARG A 120 7.80 -9.29 3.32
C ARG A 120 6.69 -9.88 2.45
N HIS A 121 6.93 -10.10 1.16
CA HIS A 121 5.95 -10.72 0.27
C HIS A 121 5.60 -12.15 0.68
N ARG A 122 6.55 -12.93 1.21
CA ARG A 122 6.25 -14.25 1.80
C ARG A 122 5.24 -14.17 2.94
N ARG A 123 5.44 -13.24 3.86
CA ARG A 123 4.46 -12.96 4.92
C ARG A 123 3.10 -12.61 4.31
N TYR A 124 3.04 -11.62 3.41
CA TYR A 124 1.79 -11.17 2.82
C TYR A 124 1.04 -12.27 2.08
N ALA A 125 1.75 -13.20 1.44
CA ALA A 125 1.12 -14.33 0.79
C ALA A 125 0.54 -15.33 1.81
N VAL A 126 1.17 -15.59 2.95
CA VAL A 126 0.55 -16.38 4.04
C VAL A 126 -0.71 -15.70 4.55
N GLU A 127 -0.66 -14.38 4.78
CA GLU A 127 -1.82 -13.60 5.22
C GLU A 127 -2.96 -13.63 4.20
N ALA A 128 -2.64 -13.49 2.91
CA ALA A 128 -3.61 -13.53 1.83
C ALA A 128 -4.35 -14.87 1.72
N LEU A 129 -3.67 -15.98 2.05
CA LEU A 129 -4.26 -17.31 2.04
C LEU A 129 -5.24 -17.55 3.19
N LEU A 130 -5.12 -16.79 4.29
CA LEU A 130 -6.16 -16.74 5.32
C LEU A 130 -7.40 -15.98 4.83
N GLY A 131 -7.21 -14.99 3.95
CA GLY A 131 -8.26 -14.14 3.40
C GLY A 131 -9.13 -14.77 2.32
N SER A 132 -8.78 -15.94 1.75
CA SER A 132 -9.56 -16.55 0.66
C SER A 132 -9.69 -18.07 0.77
N PRO A 133 -10.91 -18.64 0.67
CA PRO A 133 -11.11 -20.08 0.68
C PRO A 133 -10.77 -20.74 -0.67
N ARG A 134 -10.45 -19.95 -1.71
CA ARG A 134 -10.14 -20.43 -3.07
C ARG A 134 -8.86 -21.24 -3.15
N VAL A 135 -7.95 -21.01 -2.22
CA VAL A 135 -6.65 -21.65 -2.16
C VAL A 135 -6.58 -22.57 -0.94
N GLY A 136 -6.09 -23.79 -1.13
CA GLY A 136 -6.04 -24.80 -0.08
C GLY A 136 -5.14 -24.41 1.10
N LEU A 137 -5.55 -24.80 2.31
CA LEU A 137 -4.82 -24.49 3.56
C LEU A 137 -3.40 -25.05 3.59
N ASP A 138 -3.17 -26.20 2.95
CA ASP A 138 -1.83 -26.81 2.88
C ASP A 138 -0.82 -25.92 2.15
N GLN A 139 -1.28 -25.08 1.20
CA GLN A 139 -0.43 -24.11 0.55
C GLN A 139 0.00 -23.00 1.53
N ALA A 140 -0.90 -22.56 2.42
CA ALA A 140 -0.57 -21.58 3.45
C ALA A 140 0.46 -22.13 4.45
N ARG A 141 0.30 -23.40 4.85
CA ARG A 141 1.25 -24.10 5.72
C ARG A 141 2.61 -24.26 5.05
N ALA A 142 2.65 -24.71 3.80
CA ALA A 142 3.89 -24.85 3.05
C ALA A 142 4.63 -23.51 2.91
N MET A 143 3.91 -22.42 2.62
CA MET A 143 4.51 -21.09 2.54
C MET A 143 5.03 -20.58 3.88
N LEU A 144 4.35 -20.91 4.99
CA LEU A 144 4.82 -20.59 6.32
C LEU A 144 6.08 -21.40 6.68
N ASP A 145 6.14 -22.67 6.31
CA ASP A 145 7.31 -23.52 6.52
C ASP A 145 8.51 -23.01 5.69
N ASP A 146 8.28 -22.61 4.45
CA ASP A 146 9.30 -21.97 3.59
C ASP A 146 9.79 -20.64 4.20
N LEU A 147 8.88 -19.85 4.77
CA LEU A 147 9.24 -18.64 5.49
C LEU A 147 10.08 -18.97 6.73
N ALA A 148 9.66 -19.95 7.53
CA ALA A 148 10.36 -20.39 8.73
C ALA A 148 11.77 -20.93 8.44
N ALA A 149 11.94 -21.64 7.33
CA ALA A 149 13.25 -22.13 6.88
C ALA A 149 14.23 -21.01 6.53
N CYS A 150 13.73 -19.81 6.20
CA CYS A 150 14.54 -18.66 5.82
C CYS A 150 14.61 -17.56 6.90
N ALA A 151 13.73 -17.58 7.88
CA ALA A 151 13.51 -16.50 8.85
C ALA A 151 14.17 -16.79 10.20
N ALA A 152 15.49 -17.05 10.20
CA ALA A 152 16.25 -17.20 11.44
C ALA A 152 16.18 -15.97 12.36
N ASP A 153 15.86 -14.80 11.80
CA ASP A 153 15.93 -13.49 12.47
C ASP A 153 14.55 -12.83 12.75
N ASP A 154 13.42 -13.51 12.55
CA ASP A 154 12.09 -12.93 12.85
C ASP A 154 11.09 -13.95 13.48
N PRO A 155 11.38 -14.43 14.70
CA PRO A 155 10.53 -15.38 15.43
C PRO A 155 9.14 -14.80 15.75
N ALA A 156 9.03 -13.48 15.94
CA ALA A 156 7.78 -12.78 16.19
C ALA A 156 6.79 -12.95 15.03
N VAL A 157 7.21 -12.74 13.78
CA VAL A 157 6.35 -12.95 12.59
C VAL A 157 5.86 -14.39 12.49
N LEU A 158 6.75 -15.35 12.75
CA LEU A 158 6.37 -16.76 12.68
C LEU A 158 5.35 -17.11 13.77
N ALA A 159 5.52 -16.56 14.98
CA ALA A 159 4.56 -16.73 16.06
C ALA A 159 3.21 -16.08 15.72
N GLU A 160 3.21 -14.86 15.16
CA GLU A 160 2.01 -14.16 14.68
C GLU A 160 1.25 -15.00 13.65
N LEU A 161 1.93 -15.46 12.58
CA LEU A 161 1.27 -16.20 11.50
C LEU A 161 0.75 -17.56 11.96
N ARG A 162 1.48 -18.27 12.83
CA ARG A 162 1.00 -19.52 13.46
C ARG A 162 -0.22 -19.27 14.33
N CYS A 163 -0.22 -18.18 15.08
CA CYS A 163 -1.34 -17.77 15.91
C CYS A 163 -2.60 -17.53 15.06
N ARG A 164 -2.48 -16.73 13.99
CA ARG A 164 -3.57 -16.42 13.08
C ARG A 164 -4.11 -17.65 12.33
N ILE A 165 -3.24 -18.56 11.91
CA ILE A 165 -3.69 -19.84 11.32
C ILE A 165 -4.47 -20.68 12.33
N ALA A 166 -3.97 -20.83 13.55
CA ALA A 166 -4.64 -21.62 14.58
C ALA A 166 -6.00 -21.01 14.95
N ASP A 167 -6.08 -19.69 15.12
CA ASP A 167 -7.32 -18.96 15.34
C ASP A 167 -8.31 -19.18 14.19
N HIS A 168 -7.85 -19.01 12.94
CA HIS A 168 -8.68 -19.21 11.75
C HIS A 168 -9.28 -20.62 11.65
N LEU A 169 -8.62 -21.63 12.22
CA LEU A 169 -9.09 -23.02 12.25
C LEU A 169 -9.97 -23.33 13.47
N GLY A 170 -10.01 -22.45 14.46
CA GLY A 170 -10.69 -22.67 15.74
C GLY A 170 -9.89 -23.46 16.77
N ASP A 171 -8.58 -23.64 16.57
CA ASP A 171 -7.67 -24.22 17.57
C ASP A 171 -7.17 -23.12 18.51
N GLU A 172 -8.08 -22.59 19.33
CA GLU A 172 -7.79 -21.53 20.31
C GLU A 172 -6.63 -21.89 21.26
N PRO A 173 -6.52 -23.12 21.80
CA PRO A 173 -5.39 -23.48 22.65
C PRO A 173 -4.04 -23.29 21.96
N THR A 174 -3.91 -23.70 20.69
CA THR A 174 -2.69 -23.49 19.91
C THR A 174 -2.49 -22.01 19.57
N ALA A 175 -3.56 -21.29 19.25
CA ALA A 175 -3.51 -19.87 18.95
C ALA A 175 -2.97 -19.07 20.16
N ARG A 176 -3.50 -19.30 21.37
CA ARG A 176 -3.04 -18.65 22.61
C ARG A 176 -1.56 -18.92 22.92
N ARG A 177 -1.07 -20.17 22.78
CA ARG A 177 0.37 -20.47 22.95
C ARG A 177 1.27 -19.77 21.92
N CYS A 178 0.76 -19.55 20.70
CA CYS A 178 1.48 -18.78 19.70
C CYS A 178 1.44 -17.29 19.99
N TYR A 179 0.30 -16.79 20.50
CA TYR A 179 0.14 -15.41 20.94
C TYR A 179 1.11 -15.05 22.06
N GLU A 180 1.27 -15.90 23.08
CA GLU A 180 2.23 -15.66 24.17
C GLU A 180 3.66 -15.45 23.64
N ARG A 181 4.08 -16.25 22.65
CA ARG A 181 5.38 -16.09 21.99
C ARG A 181 5.44 -14.80 21.18
N TRP A 182 4.41 -14.53 20.38
CA TRP A 182 4.34 -13.29 19.59
C TRP A 182 4.38 -12.05 20.49
N ALA A 183 3.70 -12.06 21.62
CA ALA A 183 3.64 -10.91 22.53
C ALA A 183 4.94 -10.69 23.32
N ALA A 184 5.79 -11.71 23.45
CA ALA A 184 7.05 -11.66 24.18
C ALA A 184 8.26 -11.25 23.31
N GLU A 185 8.11 -11.23 21.99
CA GLU A 185 9.18 -10.98 21.03
C GLU A 185 9.02 -9.61 20.37
N ASP A 186 10.13 -8.90 20.16
CA ASP A 186 10.12 -7.65 19.41
C ASP A 186 9.92 -7.95 17.90
N PRO A 187 9.09 -7.19 17.19
CA PRO A 187 8.88 -7.39 15.76
C PRO A 187 10.18 -7.11 14.99
N GLY A 188 10.62 -8.08 14.19
CA GLY A 188 11.75 -7.90 13.27
C GLY A 188 11.37 -7.05 12.04
N PRO A 189 12.32 -6.86 11.09
CA PRO A 189 12.08 -6.06 9.88
C PRO A 189 10.99 -6.64 8.94
N VAL A 190 10.61 -7.91 9.10
CA VAL A 190 9.49 -8.54 8.39
C VAL A 190 8.18 -8.40 9.19
N GLY A 191 8.29 -8.14 10.51
CA GLY A 191 7.24 -7.84 11.49
C GLY A 191 6.32 -6.68 11.15
N GLY A 192 6.72 -5.84 10.19
CA GLY A 192 5.95 -4.66 9.81
C GLY A 192 5.98 -3.62 10.92
N CYS A 193 5.02 -2.69 10.89
CA CYS A 193 4.93 -1.65 11.91
C CYS A 193 4.59 -2.26 13.30
N PRO A 194 5.39 -1.99 14.35
CA PRO A 194 5.16 -2.49 15.71
C PRO A 194 3.80 -2.07 16.28
N ASP A 195 3.41 -0.83 16.04
CA ASP A 195 2.14 -0.29 16.49
C ASP A 195 0.97 -1.01 15.79
N CYS A 196 1.11 -1.31 14.49
CA CYS A 196 0.14 -2.15 13.77
C CYS A 196 0.04 -3.56 14.35
N ALA A 197 1.09 -4.08 14.96
CA ALA A 197 1.03 -5.36 15.66
C ALA A 197 0.21 -5.26 16.96
N ALA A 198 0.27 -4.14 17.68
CA ALA A 198 -0.56 -3.89 18.87
C ALA A 198 -2.06 -3.96 18.54
N ALA A 199 -2.50 -3.29 17.47
CA ALA A 199 -3.89 -3.36 17.02
C ALA A 199 -4.32 -4.80 16.63
N ARG A 200 -3.49 -5.53 15.89
CA ARG A 200 -3.79 -6.95 15.52
C ARG A 200 -3.87 -7.86 16.76
N ARG A 201 -3.02 -7.65 17.78
CA ARG A 201 -3.09 -8.38 19.05
C ARG A 201 -4.40 -8.10 19.78
N ALA A 202 -4.81 -6.83 19.82
CA ALA A 202 -6.04 -6.42 20.47
C ALA A 202 -7.29 -6.99 19.78
N GLU A 203 -7.33 -6.99 18.44
CA GLU A 203 -8.41 -7.59 17.65
C GLU A 203 -8.57 -9.09 17.97
N LEU A 204 -7.45 -9.82 18.04
CA LEU A 204 -7.45 -11.25 18.35
C LEU A 204 -7.97 -11.53 19.77
N LEU A 205 -7.46 -10.80 20.77
CA LEU A 205 -7.90 -10.92 22.16
C LEU A 205 -9.39 -10.58 22.32
N ALA A 206 -9.85 -9.52 21.66
CA ALA A 206 -11.26 -9.16 21.64
C ALA A 206 -12.12 -10.23 20.96
N GLY A 207 -11.59 -10.89 19.92
CA GLY A 207 -12.21 -12.03 19.26
C GLY A 207 -12.41 -13.24 20.19
N TRP A 208 -11.49 -13.47 21.13
CA TRP A 208 -11.62 -14.48 22.19
C TRP A 208 -12.45 -14.00 23.40
N GLY A 209 -12.99 -12.78 23.36
CA GLY A 209 -13.77 -12.18 24.44
C GLY A 209 -12.95 -11.60 25.60
N ASP A 210 -11.62 -11.54 25.48
CA ASP A 210 -10.75 -10.94 26.51
C ASP A 210 -10.57 -9.43 26.27
N HIS A 211 -11.65 -8.69 26.49
CA HIS A 211 -11.67 -7.23 26.30
C HIS A 211 -10.65 -6.49 27.17
N PRO A 212 -10.43 -6.83 28.46
CA PRO A 212 -9.40 -6.19 29.27
C PRO A 212 -7.99 -6.38 28.73
N ALA A 213 -7.64 -7.60 28.28
CA ALA A 213 -6.34 -7.85 27.68
C ALA A 213 -6.21 -7.11 26.34
N ALA A 214 -7.28 -7.04 25.54
CA ALA A 214 -7.28 -6.33 24.27
C ALA A 214 -6.94 -4.84 24.45
N LEU A 215 -7.57 -4.17 25.41
CA LEU A 215 -7.29 -2.77 25.74
C LEU A 215 -5.86 -2.58 26.29
N THR A 216 -5.36 -3.55 27.06
CA THR A 216 -3.97 -3.53 27.56
C THR A 216 -2.96 -3.68 26.41
N ALA A 217 -3.26 -4.52 25.42
CA ALA A 217 -2.38 -4.76 24.28
C ALA A 217 -2.30 -3.56 23.32
N LEU A 218 -3.35 -2.73 23.24
CA LEU A 218 -3.33 -1.48 22.46
C LEU A 218 -2.33 -0.46 23.04
N GLY A 219 -2.23 -0.38 24.38
CA GLY A 219 -1.42 0.64 25.04
C GLY A 219 -1.85 2.06 24.68
N ASP A 220 -0.90 2.99 24.73
CA ASP A 220 -1.09 4.36 24.26
C ASP A 220 -0.85 4.43 22.74
N VAL A 221 -1.71 5.17 22.04
CA VAL A 221 -1.61 5.35 20.57
C VAL A 221 -0.32 6.13 20.25
N ALA A 222 0.54 5.54 19.43
CA ALA A 222 1.80 6.15 19.00
C ALA A 222 1.62 7.05 17.76
N ASP A 223 2.31 8.20 17.74
CA ASP A 223 2.22 9.22 16.68
C ASP A 223 3.08 8.92 15.42
N GLY A 224 3.79 7.79 15.39
CA GLY A 224 4.81 7.50 14.37
C GLY A 224 4.33 6.80 13.09
N CYS A 225 3.11 6.26 13.08
CA CYS A 225 2.58 5.51 11.94
C CYS A 225 1.29 6.13 11.42
N THR A 226 1.26 6.40 10.12
CA THR A 226 0.12 7.03 9.46
C THR A 226 -1.17 6.24 9.60
N GLU A 227 -1.13 4.92 9.74
CA GLU A 227 -2.32 4.05 9.89
C GLU A 227 -2.82 3.91 11.33
N GLN A 228 -1.98 4.27 12.31
CA GLN A 228 -2.14 3.81 13.68
C GLN A 228 -3.23 4.45 14.52
N PRO A 229 -3.49 5.77 14.45
CA PRO A 229 -4.52 6.32 15.31
C PRO A 229 -5.88 5.69 14.98
N GLU A 230 -6.25 5.59 13.71
CA GLU A 230 -7.56 5.09 13.33
C GLU A 230 -7.68 3.55 13.43
N ARG A 231 -6.61 2.79 13.12
CA ARG A 231 -6.63 1.32 13.29
C ARG A 231 -6.72 0.91 14.75
N ALA A 232 -5.97 1.55 15.65
CA ALA A 232 -6.04 1.25 17.09
C ALA A 232 -7.42 1.59 17.67
N LEU A 233 -8.03 2.71 17.24
CA LEU A 233 -9.40 3.07 17.60
C LEU A 233 -10.41 2.02 17.12
N ALA A 234 -10.24 1.51 15.90
CA ALA A 234 -11.11 0.47 15.38
C ALA A 234 -10.99 -0.87 16.12
N ALA A 235 -9.76 -1.28 16.46
CA ALA A 235 -9.51 -2.47 17.26
C ALA A 235 -10.07 -2.35 18.70
N GLY A 236 -10.10 -1.14 19.27
CA GLY A 236 -10.54 -0.90 20.64
C GLY A 236 -12.05 -0.68 20.83
N MET A 237 -12.78 -0.20 19.80
CA MET A 237 -14.15 0.31 19.96
C MET A 237 -15.13 -0.68 20.63
N LEU A 238 -15.06 -1.96 20.25
CA LEU A 238 -15.92 -2.99 20.84
C LEU A 238 -15.53 -3.31 22.28
N SER A 239 -14.23 -3.30 22.59
CA SER A 239 -13.74 -3.55 23.94
C SER A 239 -14.04 -2.40 24.90
N TRP A 240 -13.97 -1.14 24.45
CA TRP A 240 -14.43 0.02 25.27
C TRP A 240 -15.93 -0.04 25.54
N LEU A 241 -16.74 -0.40 24.54
CA LEU A 241 -18.18 -0.59 24.73
C LEU A 241 -18.47 -1.66 25.80
N ARG A 242 -17.79 -2.81 25.72
CA ARG A 242 -17.94 -3.92 26.68
C ARG A 242 -17.39 -3.61 28.06
N ALA A 243 -16.41 -2.72 28.15
CA ALA A 243 -15.87 -2.20 29.41
C ALA A 243 -16.73 -1.10 30.05
N GLY A 244 -17.89 -0.76 29.46
CA GLY A 244 -18.77 0.28 29.99
C GLY A 244 -18.28 1.71 29.72
N GLN A 245 -17.52 1.91 28.64
CA GLN A 245 -17.04 3.22 28.16
C GLN A 245 -17.68 3.57 26.80
N PRO A 246 -19.02 3.71 26.73
CA PRO A 246 -19.72 3.91 25.45
C PRO A 246 -19.37 5.25 24.77
N GLU A 247 -19.09 6.31 25.52
CA GLU A 247 -18.70 7.62 24.98
C GLU A 247 -17.35 7.54 24.24
N ARG A 248 -16.34 6.92 24.88
CA ARG A 248 -15.03 6.68 24.25
C ARG A 248 -15.15 5.79 23.01
N ALA A 249 -16.03 4.78 23.05
CA ALA A 249 -16.29 3.93 21.90
C ALA A 249 -16.95 4.69 20.74
N ALA A 250 -17.85 5.64 21.04
CA ALA A 250 -18.48 6.50 20.05
C ALA A 250 -17.49 7.47 19.40
N GLU A 251 -16.64 8.13 20.20
CA GLU A 251 -15.54 8.98 19.71
C GLU A 251 -14.59 8.19 18.81
N ALA A 252 -14.21 6.98 19.23
CA ALA A 252 -13.37 6.09 18.45
C ALA A 252 -14.02 5.72 17.11
N HIS A 253 -15.31 5.38 17.11
CA HIS A 253 -16.05 5.08 15.88
C HIS A 253 -16.04 6.27 14.91
N VAL A 254 -16.44 7.46 15.37
CA VAL A 254 -16.54 8.65 14.50
C VAL A 254 -15.16 9.00 13.93
N ARG A 255 -14.14 9.14 14.79
CA ARG A 255 -12.79 9.52 14.36
C ARG A 255 -12.20 8.52 13.38
N ALA A 256 -12.27 7.22 13.68
CA ALA A 256 -11.71 6.20 12.80
C ALA A 256 -12.50 6.07 11.49
N TYR A 257 -13.83 6.19 11.54
CA TYR A 257 -14.66 6.01 10.34
C TYR A 257 -14.47 7.13 9.32
N ARG A 258 -14.24 8.37 9.77
CA ARG A 258 -13.95 9.52 8.87
C ARG A 258 -12.83 9.23 7.88
N ARG A 259 -11.80 8.51 8.32
CA ARG A 259 -10.70 8.06 7.48
C ARG A 259 -11.05 6.80 6.71
N HIS A 260 -11.50 5.76 7.42
CA HIS A 260 -11.74 4.44 6.83
C HIS A 260 -12.77 4.45 5.71
N ARG A 261 -13.72 5.39 5.72
CA ARG A 261 -14.73 5.53 4.67
C ARG A 261 -14.15 5.92 3.30
N ARG A 262 -12.98 6.58 3.26
CA ARG A 262 -12.29 7.02 2.04
C ARG A 262 -11.20 6.05 1.58
N GLU A 263 -10.72 5.18 2.47
CA GLU A 263 -9.61 4.27 2.21
C GLU A 263 -10.08 2.87 1.83
N ARG A 264 -9.82 2.45 0.60
CA ARG A 264 -10.13 1.09 0.15
C ARG A 264 -9.43 0.01 0.98
N ALA A 265 -8.22 0.29 1.46
CA ALA A 265 -7.45 -0.64 2.30
C ALA A 265 -8.09 -0.84 3.69
N ALA A 266 -8.98 0.06 4.13
CA ALA A 266 -9.67 -0.03 5.40
C ALA A 266 -10.93 -0.92 5.37
N PHE A 267 -11.28 -1.52 4.22
CA PHE A 267 -12.44 -2.41 4.09
C PHE A 267 -12.52 -3.51 5.19
N PRO A 268 -11.42 -4.19 5.59
CA PRO A 268 -11.45 -5.17 6.68
C PRO A 268 -11.89 -4.58 8.03
N LEU A 269 -11.70 -3.28 8.25
CA LEU A 269 -12.04 -2.59 9.51
C LEU A 269 -13.53 -2.20 9.57
N LEU A 270 -14.23 -2.16 8.43
CA LEU A 270 -15.64 -1.72 8.35
C LEU A 270 -16.60 -2.65 9.10
N ALA A 271 -16.28 -3.95 9.19
CA ALA A 271 -17.07 -4.89 9.98
C ALA A 271 -17.11 -4.50 11.46
N ALA A 272 -16.01 -3.97 12.02
CA ALA A 272 -15.97 -3.49 13.40
C ALA A 272 -16.88 -2.27 13.60
N HIS A 273 -16.88 -1.32 12.67
CA HIS A 273 -17.79 -0.16 12.71
C HIS A 273 -19.27 -0.56 12.66
N LEU A 274 -19.62 -1.50 11.78
CA LEU A 274 -21.00 -2.02 11.67
C LEU A 274 -21.43 -2.77 12.95
N ARG A 275 -20.56 -3.65 13.48
CA ARG A 275 -20.82 -4.34 14.75
C ARG A 275 -20.95 -3.35 15.89
N TRP A 276 -20.10 -2.33 15.97
CA TRP A 276 -20.23 -1.29 16.98
C TRP A 276 -21.57 -0.56 16.86
N CYS A 277 -21.99 -0.14 15.65
CA CYS A 277 -23.30 0.50 15.45
C CYS A 277 -24.45 -0.39 15.93
N ALA A 278 -24.39 -1.68 15.64
CA ALA A 278 -25.36 -2.67 16.12
C ALA A 278 -25.38 -2.78 17.65
N LEU A 279 -24.21 -2.93 18.28
CA LEU A 279 -24.09 -3.22 19.71
C LEU A 279 -24.24 -1.99 20.61
N ALA A 280 -23.90 -0.81 20.11
CA ALA A 280 -24.08 0.47 20.80
C ALA A 280 -25.49 1.06 20.60
N GLY A 281 -26.39 0.38 19.87
CA GLY A 281 -27.78 0.83 19.71
C GLY A 281 -27.98 1.93 18.67
N HIS A 282 -27.12 2.00 17.65
CA HIS A 282 -27.19 2.97 16.55
C HIS A 282 -27.51 2.30 15.19
N PRO A 283 -28.69 1.64 15.03
CA PRO A 283 -29.02 0.94 13.79
C PRO A 283 -29.14 1.88 12.58
N ALA A 284 -29.61 3.12 12.75
CA ALA A 284 -29.69 4.10 11.66
C ALA A 284 -28.31 4.47 11.12
N ARG A 285 -27.35 4.79 12.00
CA ARG A 285 -25.95 5.04 11.64
C ARG A 285 -25.32 3.83 10.97
N GLY A 286 -25.57 2.62 11.49
CA GLY A 286 -25.11 1.39 10.88
C GLY A 286 -25.63 1.21 9.45
N LEU A 287 -26.89 1.58 9.17
CA LEU A 287 -27.44 1.57 7.83
C LEU A 287 -26.81 2.62 6.90
N ASP A 288 -26.43 3.79 7.43
CA ASP A 288 -25.73 4.81 6.65
C ASP A 288 -24.34 4.31 6.22
N VAL A 289 -23.57 3.78 7.18
CA VAL A 289 -22.27 3.14 6.91
C VAL A 289 -22.43 1.98 5.93
N LEU A 290 -23.43 1.13 6.14
CA LEU A 290 -23.68 -0.01 5.26
C LEU A 290 -24.02 0.45 3.84
N ALA A 291 -24.91 1.43 3.67
CA ALA A 291 -25.31 1.94 2.38
C ALA A 291 -24.14 2.57 1.61
N GLU A 292 -23.32 3.37 2.30
CA GLU A 292 -22.15 4.01 1.71
C GLU A 292 -21.11 2.99 1.23
N GLN A 293 -20.88 1.94 2.01
CA GLN A 293 -19.79 1.00 1.79
C GLN A 293 -20.21 -0.26 1.01
N LEU A 294 -21.51 -0.48 0.79
CA LEU A 294 -22.06 -1.62 0.07
C LEU A 294 -21.43 -1.86 -1.32
N PRO A 295 -21.13 -0.82 -2.14
CA PRO A 295 -20.50 -1.03 -3.45
C PRO A 295 -19.13 -1.73 -3.38
N GLN A 296 -18.41 -1.62 -2.26
CA GLN A 296 -17.11 -2.29 -2.11
C GLN A 296 -17.24 -3.83 -2.04
N LEU A 297 -18.41 -4.36 -1.64
CA LEU A 297 -18.66 -5.80 -1.57
C LEU A 297 -18.66 -6.48 -2.95
N ASP A 298 -18.79 -5.71 -4.03
CA ASP A 298 -18.72 -6.22 -5.39
C ASP A 298 -17.28 -6.51 -5.85
N ARG A 299 -16.30 -5.81 -5.26
CA ARG A 299 -14.86 -6.01 -5.47
C ARG A 299 -14.14 -5.96 -4.11
N PRO A 300 -14.41 -6.94 -3.24
CA PRO A 300 -13.95 -6.90 -1.86
C PRO A 300 -12.43 -7.01 -1.78
N HIS A 301 -11.88 -6.56 -0.65
CA HIS A 301 -10.45 -6.67 -0.35
C HIS A 301 -9.97 -8.13 -0.33
N ASP A 302 -10.74 -9.00 0.31
CA ASP A 302 -10.62 -10.45 0.30
C ASP A 302 -11.96 -11.09 0.73
N ASP A 303 -12.07 -12.42 0.61
CA ASP A 303 -13.30 -13.15 0.88
C ASP A 303 -13.62 -13.19 2.40
N LEU A 304 -12.61 -13.17 3.27
CA LEU A 304 -12.78 -13.15 4.73
C LEU A 304 -13.42 -11.82 5.18
N SER A 305 -12.88 -10.71 4.70
CA SER A 305 -13.38 -9.36 4.97
C SER A 305 -14.79 -9.18 4.40
N ALA A 306 -15.08 -9.75 3.22
CA ALA A 306 -16.42 -9.75 2.64
C ALA A 306 -17.42 -10.52 3.51
N MET A 307 -17.01 -11.68 4.04
CA MET A 307 -17.81 -12.48 4.96
C MET A 307 -18.12 -11.72 6.25
N GLU A 308 -17.11 -11.11 6.86
CA GLU A 308 -17.24 -10.35 8.11
C GLU A 308 -18.08 -9.08 7.93
N PHE A 309 -17.87 -8.33 6.85
CA PHE A 309 -18.68 -7.16 6.49
C PHE A 309 -20.15 -7.56 6.25
N ALA A 310 -20.40 -8.63 5.50
CA ALA A 310 -21.74 -9.11 5.24
C ALA A 310 -22.44 -9.61 6.51
N ALA A 311 -21.73 -10.29 7.41
CA ALA A 311 -22.28 -10.72 8.69
C ALA A 311 -22.65 -9.54 9.59
N ALA A 312 -21.75 -8.56 9.71
CA ALA A 312 -21.98 -7.35 10.48
C ALA A 312 -23.14 -6.51 9.90
N GLY A 313 -23.21 -6.40 8.57
CA GLY A 313 -24.31 -5.71 7.87
C GLY A 313 -25.65 -6.43 8.03
N ALA A 314 -25.67 -7.76 8.01
CA ALA A 314 -26.87 -8.55 8.29
C ALA A 314 -27.35 -8.36 9.74
N LEU A 315 -26.43 -8.30 10.72
CA LEU A 315 -26.75 -7.97 12.11
C LEU A 315 -27.38 -6.57 12.22
N VAL A 316 -26.78 -5.55 11.60
CA VAL A 316 -27.33 -4.19 11.56
C VAL A 316 -28.73 -4.18 10.96
N CYS A 317 -28.94 -4.84 9.82
CA CYS A 317 -30.26 -4.93 9.18
C CYS A 317 -31.29 -5.60 10.11
N ALA A 318 -30.93 -6.71 10.76
CA ALA A 318 -31.83 -7.41 11.67
C ALA A 318 -32.26 -6.54 12.85
N LEU A 319 -31.33 -5.80 13.46
CA LEU A 319 -31.63 -4.87 14.56
C LEU A 319 -32.39 -3.63 14.08
N ALA A 320 -32.10 -3.14 12.88
CA ALA A 320 -32.83 -2.03 12.28
C ALA A 320 -34.29 -2.41 11.97
N VAL A 321 -34.56 -3.63 11.49
CA VAL A 321 -35.92 -4.15 11.33
C VAL A 321 -36.66 -4.18 12.67
N GLN A 322 -36.01 -4.65 13.74
CA GLN A 322 -36.59 -4.64 15.10
C GLN A 322 -36.87 -3.23 15.60
N ALA A 323 -36.06 -2.25 15.20
CA ALA A 323 -36.23 -0.83 15.48
C ALA A 323 -37.26 -0.13 14.55
N GLY A 324 -37.96 -0.86 13.68
CA GLY A 324 -38.98 -0.31 12.78
C GLY A 324 -38.45 0.33 11.50
N LEU A 325 -37.15 0.19 11.18
CA LEU A 325 -36.51 0.75 9.98
C LEU A 325 -36.51 -0.22 8.79
N GLY A 326 -37.24 -1.34 8.88
CA GLY A 326 -37.21 -2.42 7.87
C GLY A 326 -37.63 -1.99 6.46
N GLY A 327 -38.51 -0.99 6.35
CA GLY A 327 -38.98 -0.44 5.07
C GLY A 327 -38.07 0.64 4.46
N ARG A 328 -36.99 1.06 5.14
CA ARG A 328 -36.01 1.98 4.55
C ARG A 328 -35.36 1.29 3.35
N THR A 329 -35.16 2.03 2.27
CA THR A 329 -34.50 1.51 1.07
C THR A 329 -33.01 1.87 1.06
N VAL A 330 -32.21 0.96 0.53
CA VAL A 330 -30.78 1.14 0.26
C VAL A 330 -30.53 0.87 -1.22
N HIS A 331 -29.94 1.85 -1.90
CA HIS A 331 -29.58 1.70 -3.30
C HIS A 331 -28.38 0.76 -3.44
N ARG A 332 -28.53 -0.29 -4.23
CA ARG A 332 -27.43 -1.17 -4.60
C ARG A 332 -27.12 -1.00 -6.10
N PRO A 333 -25.91 -0.54 -6.46
CA PRO A 333 -25.56 -0.33 -7.85
C PRO A 333 -25.48 -1.65 -8.63
N ALA A 334 -25.61 -1.54 -9.95
CA ALA A 334 -25.40 -2.65 -10.87
C ALA A 334 -23.96 -3.14 -10.81
N TYR A 335 -23.75 -4.44 -10.93
CA TYR A 335 -22.42 -5.03 -10.98
C TYR A 335 -22.40 -6.33 -11.79
N GLY A 336 -21.53 -6.38 -12.81
CA GLY A 336 -21.48 -7.50 -13.73
C GLY A 336 -22.85 -7.72 -14.40
N VAL A 337 -23.42 -8.91 -14.23
CA VAL A 337 -24.75 -9.27 -14.75
C VAL A 337 -25.89 -8.88 -13.80
N ARG A 338 -25.60 -8.42 -12.59
CA ARG A 338 -26.61 -8.05 -11.59
C ARG A 338 -27.10 -6.62 -11.86
N PRO A 339 -28.40 -6.40 -12.10
CA PRO A 339 -28.96 -5.06 -12.29
C PRO A 339 -28.89 -4.22 -10.99
N ALA A 340 -28.98 -2.91 -11.13
CA ALA A 340 -29.15 -2.01 -9.98
C ALA A 340 -30.52 -2.26 -9.35
N ALA A 341 -30.61 -2.17 -8.02
CA ALA A 341 -31.86 -2.38 -7.31
C ALA A 341 -31.88 -1.57 -6.02
N ASP A 342 -33.06 -1.03 -5.69
CA ASP A 342 -33.33 -0.48 -4.37
C ASP A 342 -33.91 -1.61 -3.51
N LEU A 343 -33.16 -1.98 -2.46
CA LEU A 343 -33.54 -3.07 -1.57
C LEU A 343 -34.06 -2.47 -0.27
N ASP A 344 -35.20 -2.97 0.23
CA ASP A 344 -35.57 -2.69 1.62
C ASP A 344 -34.56 -3.36 2.58
N VAL A 345 -34.45 -2.81 3.80
CA VAL A 345 -33.47 -3.26 4.80
C VAL A 345 -33.65 -4.74 5.15
N ALA A 346 -34.88 -5.25 5.16
CA ALA A 346 -35.14 -6.67 5.44
C ALA A 346 -34.55 -7.59 4.35
N THR A 347 -34.77 -7.24 3.09
CA THR A 347 -34.27 -7.96 1.91
C THR A 347 -32.76 -7.83 1.77
N LEU A 348 -32.20 -6.65 2.04
CA LEU A 348 -30.75 -6.44 2.12
C LEU A 348 -30.13 -7.33 3.20
N GLY A 349 -30.72 -7.36 4.39
CA GLY A 349 -30.28 -8.20 5.50
C GLY A 349 -30.26 -9.69 5.14
N ALA A 350 -31.32 -10.20 4.51
CA ALA A 350 -31.37 -11.59 4.04
C ALA A 350 -30.30 -11.89 2.98
N THR A 351 -30.04 -10.94 2.08
CA THR A 351 -29.00 -11.06 1.04
C THR A 351 -27.61 -11.13 1.66
N LEU A 352 -27.30 -10.24 2.60
CA LEU A 352 -26.01 -10.20 3.29
C LEU A 352 -25.79 -11.44 4.16
N LEU A 353 -26.85 -11.93 4.83
CA LEU A 353 -26.80 -13.20 5.55
C LEU A 353 -26.42 -14.36 4.62
N GLY A 354 -27.04 -14.43 3.44
CA GLY A 354 -26.71 -15.42 2.41
C GLY A 354 -25.25 -15.37 1.98
N VAL A 355 -24.71 -14.17 1.73
CA VAL A 355 -23.28 -13.98 1.40
C VAL A 355 -22.37 -14.45 2.54
N ALA A 356 -22.63 -14.01 3.76
CA ALA A 356 -21.80 -14.34 4.92
C ALA A 356 -21.77 -15.85 5.18
N THR A 357 -22.93 -16.50 5.18
CA THR A 357 -23.05 -17.95 5.42
C THR A 357 -22.46 -18.79 4.30
N ALA A 358 -22.59 -18.38 3.04
CA ALA A 358 -21.97 -19.08 1.91
C ALA A 358 -20.44 -19.02 1.96
N LEU A 359 -19.88 -17.85 2.30
CA LEU A 359 -18.43 -17.67 2.46
C LEU A 359 -17.91 -18.45 3.68
N ALA A 360 -18.61 -18.39 4.82
CA ALA A 360 -18.26 -19.15 6.01
C ALA A 360 -18.23 -20.66 5.74
N GLY A 361 -19.26 -21.18 5.06
CA GLY A 361 -19.31 -22.58 4.64
C GLY A 361 -18.18 -22.96 3.68
N SER A 362 -17.74 -22.04 2.82
CA SER A 362 -16.60 -22.27 1.91
C SER A 362 -15.28 -22.36 2.66
N PHE A 363 -15.05 -21.49 3.66
CA PHE A 363 -13.88 -21.59 4.53
C PHE A 363 -13.90 -22.87 5.36
N ASP A 364 -15.04 -23.23 5.94
CA ASP A 364 -15.21 -24.43 6.73
C ASP A 364 -14.97 -25.70 5.92
N ALA A 365 -15.50 -25.77 4.69
CA ALA A 365 -15.25 -26.86 3.75
C ALA A 365 -13.76 -26.98 3.40
N ARG A 366 -13.07 -25.85 3.19
CA ARG A 366 -11.61 -25.84 2.95
C ARG A 366 -10.83 -26.30 4.18
N ASN A 367 -11.21 -25.81 5.36
CA ASN A 367 -10.46 -26.01 6.60
C ASN A 367 -10.73 -27.38 7.25
N GLY A 368 -11.86 -28.01 6.91
CA GLY A 368 -12.32 -29.24 7.57
C GLY A 368 -12.84 -29.00 8.99
N THR A 369 -13.24 -27.77 9.32
CA THR A 369 -13.79 -27.39 10.64
C THR A 369 -15.10 -26.63 10.46
N GLY A 370 -15.91 -26.47 11.51
CA GLY A 370 -17.12 -25.63 11.50
C GLY A 370 -16.92 -24.25 12.13
N HIS A 371 -15.66 -23.82 12.23
CA HIS A 371 -15.28 -22.68 13.07
C HIS A 371 -15.79 -21.35 12.50
N GLN A 372 -15.66 -21.12 11.20
CA GLN A 372 -16.07 -19.85 10.60
C GLN A 372 -17.58 -19.68 10.63
N SER A 373 -18.35 -20.74 10.36
CA SER A 373 -19.81 -20.70 10.49
C SER A 373 -20.24 -20.46 11.94
N GLY A 374 -19.58 -21.10 12.92
CA GLY A 374 -19.83 -20.87 14.34
C GLY A 374 -19.54 -19.43 14.76
N ARG A 375 -18.42 -18.86 14.29
CA ARG A 375 -18.01 -17.48 14.55
C ARG A 375 -19.01 -16.47 13.98
N ILE A 376 -19.42 -16.63 12.72
CA ILE A 376 -20.44 -15.77 12.10
C ILE A 376 -21.80 -15.92 12.78
N ALA A 377 -22.21 -17.14 13.15
CA ALA A 377 -23.44 -17.36 13.91
C ALA A 377 -23.41 -16.66 15.28
N SER A 378 -22.25 -16.65 15.94
CA SER A 378 -22.06 -15.93 17.21
C SER A 378 -22.26 -14.42 17.03
N TRP A 379 -21.70 -13.81 15.98
CA TRP A 379 -21.89 -12.38 15.69
C TRP A 379 -23.38 -12.05 15.43
N LEU A 380 -24.06 -12.88 14.65
CA LEU A 380 -25.48 -12.69 14.32
C LEU A 380 -26.41 -12.86 15.54
N ALA A 381 -25.96 -13.59 16.56
CA ALA A 381 -26.69 -13.78 17.81
C ALA A 381 -26.49 -12.63 18.81
N GLU A 382 -25.54 -11.70 18.55
CA GLU A 382 -25.29 -10.60 19.46
C GLU A 382 -26.51 -9.67 19.61
N ARG A 383 -26.53 -8.97 20.75
CA ARG A 383 -27.59 -8.02 21.12
C ARG A 383 -26.97 -6.71 21.60
N PRO A 384 -27.67 -5.58 21.44
CA PRO A 384 -27.24 -4.30 22.00
C PRO A 384 -26.82 -4.44 23.46
N ALA A 385 -25.63 -3.92 23.77
CA ALA A 385 -25.00 -4.07 25.08
C ALA A 385 -25.13 -2.81 25.95
N ALA A 386 -25.46 -1.67 25.35
CA ALA A 386 -25.61 -0.38 26.01
C ALA A 386 -26.76 0.40 25.39
N ALA A 387 -27.27 1.38 26.16
CA ALA A 387 -28.11 2.42 25.58
C ALA A 387 -27.27 3.31 24.66
N PRO A 388 -27.83 3.79 23.53
CA PRO A 388 -27.11 4.67 22.62
C PRO A 388 -26.72 5.96 23.32
N VAL A 389 -25.45 6.34 23.17
CA VAL A 389 -24.91 7.62 23.59
C VAL A 389 -24.93 8.61 22.42
N PRO A 390 -25.03 9.93 22.64
CA PRO A 390 -24.92 10.90 21.57
C PRO A 390 -23.62 10.71 20.79
N LEU A 391 -23.72 10.67 19.45
CA LEU A 391 -22.56 10.64 18.59
C LEU A 391 -21.97 12.06 18.50
N PRO A 392 -20.64 12.22 18.54
CA PRO A 392 -19.98 13.43 18.07
C PRO A 392 -20.43 13.79 16.64
N SER A 393 -20.33 15.06 16.25
CA SER A 393 -20.54 15.46 14.86
C SER A 393 -19.61 14.63 13.96
N ASP A 394 -20.09 14.20 12.81
CA ASP A 394 -19.21 13.64 11.78
C ASP A 394 -18.37 14.74 11.12
N ASP A 395 -18.77 16.00 11.29
CA ASP A 395 -18.09 17.19 10.78
C ASP A 395 -16.73 17.36 11.45
N ASP A 396 -15.72 17.65 10.65
CA ASP A 396 -14.42 18.02 11.18
C ASP A 396 -14.59 19.29 12.04
N PRO A 397 -13.99 19.40 13.22
CA PRO A 397 -13.93 20.69 13.92
C PRO A 397 -13.17 21.76 13.12
N ASP A 398 -12.46 21.37 12.05
CA ASP A 398 -11.90 22.27 11.02
C ASP A 398 -12.88 22.59 9.86
N ASP A 399 -14.03 21.90 9.79
CA ASP A 399 -15.18 22.14 8.90
C ASP A 399 -16.29 22.88 9.66
N VAL A 400 -15.97 24.04 10.26
CA VAL A 400 -17.02 24.93 10.77
C VAL A 400 -17.61 25.71 9.58
N ASP A 401 -18.85 25.36 9.23
CA ASP A 401 -19.72 26.07 8.28
C ASP A 401 -19.72 27.60 8.51
N ASP A 402 -19.18 28.34 7.54
CA ASP A 402 -19.53 29.74 7.30
C ASP A 402 -20.59 29.76 6.17
N PRO A 403 -21.72 30.47 6.31
CA PRO A 403 -22.85 30.25 5.43
C PRO A 403 -22.63 30.93 4.06
N ALA A 404 -22.75 30.10 3.02
CA ALA A 404 -23.06 30.46 1.64
C ALA A 404 -22.06 31.37 0.90
N GLU A 405 -20.93 30.80 0.52
CA GLU A 405 -20.30 31.04 -0.79
C GLU A 405 -19.97 29.67 -1.40
N GLU A 406 -20.20 29.47 -2.70
CA GLU A 406 -19.96 28.19 -3.39
C GLU A 406 -18.56 27.66 -3.07
N ALA A 407 -18.49 26.63 -2.21
CA ALA A 407 -17.22 26.09 -1.73
C ALA A 407 -16.43 25.47 -2.89
N PRO A 408 -15.11 25.72 -2.97
CA PRO A 408 -14.27 25.10 -3.98
C PRO A 408 -14.21 23.58 -3.77
N PRO A 409 -14.07 22.78 -4.85
CA PRO A 409 -14.10 21.33 -4.79
C PRO A 409 -12.97 20.75 -3.90
N PRO A 410 -13.18 19.54 -3.32
CA PRO A 410 -12.31 18.94 -2.30
C PRO A 410 -10.83 18.80 -2.73
N ASP A 411 -9.91 18.95 -1.77
CA ASP A 411 -8.45 19.03 -1.98
C ASP A 411 -7.78 17.70 -2.45
N ASP A 412 -8.56 16.62 -2.52
CA ASP A 412 -8.15 15.27 -2.96
C ASP A 412 -8.59 14.93 -4.40
N GLU A 413 -9.44 15.74 -5.04
CA GLU A 413 -9.92 15.46 -6.39
C GLU A 413 -8.93 15.99 -7.45
N PRO A 414 -8.46 15.13 -8.38
CA PRO A 414 -7.61 15.57 -9.47
C PRO A 414 -8.34 16.57 -10.37
N ARG A 415 -7.77 17.76 -10.51
CA ARG A 415 -8.28 18.83 -11.38
C ARG A 415 -7.19 19.37 -12.30
N PRO A 416 -7.54 20.01 -13.44
CA PRO A 416 -6.56 20.56 -14.36
C PRO A 416 -5.60 21.54 -13.67
N LEU A 417 -4.31 21.47 -13.98
CA LEU A 417 -3.28 22.31 -13.38
C LEU A 417 -3.52 23.81 -13.63
N GLY A 418 -3.85 24.54 -12.57
CA GLY A 418 -4.06 25.99 -12.59
C GLY A 418 -2.91 26.77 -11.96
N VAL A 419 -2.64 27.99 -12.44
CA VAL A 419 -1.74 28.94 -11.74
C VAL A 419 -2.24 29.19 -10.32
N ALA A 420 -3.55 29.37 -10.15
CA ALA A 420 -4.18 29.54 -8.83
C ALA A 420 -3.90 28.37 -7.87
N MET A 421 -3.74 27.15 -8.38
CA MET A 421 -3.41 26.00 -7.55
C MET A 421 -1.94 26.02 -7.11
N ILE A 422 -1.04 26.47 -8.00
CA ILE A 422 0.38 26.64 -7.69
C ILE A 422 0.54 27.74 -6.63
N THR A 423 -0.10 28.89 -6.82
CA THR A 423 -0.03 30.02 -5.89
C THR A 423 -0.65 29.67 -4.54
N ALA A 424 -1.83 29.04 -4.50
CA ALA A 424 -2.44 28.61 -3.25
C ALA A 424 -1.58 27.60 -2.47
N ALA A 425 -0.90 26.69 -3.17
CA ALA A 425 0.04 25.77 -2.54
C ALA A 425 1.28 26.47 -1.98
N LEU A 426 1.81 27.49 -2.67
CA LEU A 426 2.92 28.32 -2.18
C LEU A 426 2.50 29.25 -1.02
N ASP A 427 1.29 29.81 -1.06
CA ASP A 427 0.72 30.64 0.00
C ASP A 427 0.61 29.84 1.31
N ARG A 428 0.12 28.60 1.24
CA ARG A 428 0.05 27.69 2.40
C ARG A 428 1.42 27.36 3.00
N ARG A 429 2.48 27.39 2.18
CA ARG A 429 3.87 27.22 2.63
C ARG A 429 4.46 28.51 3.23
N GLY A 430 3.79 29.65 3.06
CA GLY A 430 4.31 30.97 3.41
C GLY A 430 5.42 31.44 2.46
N ASP A 431 5.51 30.87 1.26
CA ASP A 431 6.53 31.20 0.27
C ASP A 431 6.24 32.55 -0.40
N ARG A 432 7.28 33.34 -0.64
CA ARG A 432 7.16 34.61 -1.38
C ARG A 432 7.44 34.40 -2.86
N TYR A 433 6.52 34.84 -3.70
CA TYR A 433 6.63 34.75 -5.15
C TYR A 433 6.01 35.95 -5.85
N GLU A 434 6.35 36.11 -7.13
CA GLU A 434 5.71 37.03 -8.07
C GLU A 434 5.15 36.22 -9.24
N VAL A 435 4.02 36.68 -9.81
CA VAL A 435 3.39 36.05 -10.98
C VAL A 435 3.51 37.02 -12.16
N ASP A 436 4.06 36.57 -13.28
CA ASP A 436 4.18 37.38 -14.49
C ASP A 436 2.92 37.34 -15.38
N ASP A 437 2.86 38.21 -16.39
CA ASP A 437 1.74 38.30 -17.35
C ASP A 437 1.50 37.00 -18.15
N ARG A 438 2.46 36.07 -18.13
CA ARG A 438 2.38 34.76 -18.80
C ARG A 438 1.99 33.64 -17.82
N GLY A 439 1.70 33.98 -16.57
CA GLY A 439 1.31 33.04 -15.52
C GLY A 439 2.47 32.18 -15.00
N ALA A 440 3.72 32.62 -15.17
CA ALA A 440 4.87 31.99 -14.52
C ALA A 440 4.98 32.50 -13.08
N VAL A 441 5.12 31.57 -12.14
CA VAL A 441 5.24 31.88 -10.70
C VAL A 441 6.71 31.79 -10.32
N THR A 442 7.33 32.90 -9.95
CA THR A 442 8.76 32.97 -9.67
C THR A 442 9.01 33.36 -8.22
N GLY A 443 9.82 32.59 -7.50
CA GLY A 443 10.21 32.88 -6.13
C GLY A 443 11.69 32.63 -5.89
N ARG A 444 12.18 33.07 -4.73
CA ARG A 444 13.57 32.88 -4.30
C ARG A 444 13.62 32.11 -2.99
N TRP A 445 14.34 31.01 -3.00
CA TRP A 445 14.58 30.13 -1.86
C TRP A 445 16.08 29.99 -1.66
N GLY A 446 16.65 30.79 -0.74
CA GLY A 446 18.09 30.84 -0.54
C GLY A 446 18.84 31.19 -1.83
N GLU A 447 19.77 30.33 -2.23
CA GLU A 447 20.57 30.48 -3.45
C GLU A 447 19.81 30.13 -4.74
N ALA A 448 18.61 29.54 -4.64
CA ALA A 448 17.80 29.13 -5.78
C ALA A 448 16.77 30.20 -6.17
N LEU A 449 16.82 30.66 -7.42
CA LEU A 449 15.70 31.33 -8.08
C LEU A 449 14.89 30.28 -8.83
N ILE A 450 13.65 30.01 -8.42
CA ILE A 450 12.81 28.96 -9.02
C ILE A 450 11.61 29.60 -9.71
N GLN A 451 11.40 29.22 -10.97
CA GLN A 451 10.25 29.59 -11.77
C GLN A 451 9.40 28.36 -12.06
N PHE A 452 8.15 28.38 -11.61
CA PHE A 452 7.12 27.42 -11.96
C PHE A 452 6.34 27.88 -13.18
N ARG A 453 6.19 26.99 -14.16
CA ARG A 453 5.42 27.22 -15.38
C ARG A 453 4.55 26.02 -15.70
N ARG A 454 3.54 26.28 -16.51
CA ARG A 454 2.72 25.26 -17.15
C ARG A 454 3.21 25.08 -18.59
N GLY A 455 3.67 23.88 -18.91
CA GLY A 455 4.03 23.44 -20.26
C GLY A 455 2.98 22.49 -20.83
N GLY A 456 3.17 22.05 -22.08
CA GLY A 456 2.20 21.22 -22.80
C GLY A 456 1.13 22.06 -23.51
N GLU A 457 0.46 21.46 -24.50
CA GLU A 457 -0.55 22.16 -25.33
C GLU A 457 -1.77 22.60 -24.51
N ARG A 458 -2.07 21.89 -23.41
CA ARG A 458 -3.19 22.18 -22.50
C ARG A 458 -2.72 22.78 -21.18
N GLY A 459 -1.42 23.10 -21.04
CA GLY A 459 -0.83 23.57 -19.79
C GLY A 459 -0.78 22.49 -18.70
N GLU A 460 -0.73 21.22 -19.09
CA GLU A 460 -0.79 20.07 -18.19
C GLU A 460 0.56 19.66 -17.57
N ILE A 461 1.68 20.22 -18.03
CA ILE A 461 3.01 19.86 -17.52
C ILE A 461 3.44 20.89 -16.48
N LEU A 462 3.61 20.49 -15.22
CA LEU A 462 4.23 21.34 -14.21
C LEU A 462 5.74 21.37 -14.45
N GLN A 463 6.30 22.54 -14.76
CA GLN A 463 7.74 22.75 -14.93
C GLN A 463 8.28 23.64 -13.83
N ALA A 464 9.25 23.16 -13.06
CA ALA A 464 10.03 23.97 -12.13
C ALA A 464 11.44 24.15 -12.70
N ARG A 465 11.78 25.39 -13.06
CA ARG A 465 13.13 25.76 -13.50
C ARG A 465 13.84 26.52 -12.39
N SER A 466 14.90 25.94 -11.88
CA SER A 466 15.81 26.54 -10.91
C SER A 466 17.01 27.15 -11.62
N VAL A 467 17.46 28.30 -11.14
CA VAL A 467 18.73 28.92 -11.51
C VAL A 467 19.47 29.26 -10.22
N ALA A 468 20.67 28.72 -10.07
CA ALA A 468 21.54 29.06 -8.94
C ALA A 468 22.00 30.52 -9.05
N SER A 469 22.07 31.21 -7.91
CA SER A 469 22.47 32.62 -7.84
C SER A 469 23.95 32.81 -8.16
N ARG A 470 24.80 31.84 -7.81
CA ARG A 470 26.20 31.85 -8.18
C ARG A 470 26.38 31.66 -9.70
N ARG A 471 27.18 32.55 -10.28
CA ARG A 471 27.64 32.50 -11.67
C ARG A 471 29.10 32.07 -11.72
N LEU A 472 29.49 31.36 -12.78
CA LEU A 472 30.89 31.03 -13.05
C LEU A 472 31.36 31.77 -14.32
N PRO A 473 32.63 32.17 -14.43
CA PRO A 473 33.16 32.69 -15.69
C PRO A 473 33.14 31.61 -16.79
N ALA A 474 33.00 32.03 -18.05
CA ALA A 474 32.89 31.13 -19.21
C ALA A 474 34.07 30.14 -19.36
N ASP A 475 35.27 30.50 -18.87
CA ASP A 475 36.45 29.63 -18.90
C ASP A 475 36.35 28.40 -17.96
N ARG A 476 35.39 28.38 -17.03
CA ARG A 476 35.11 27.24 -16.14
C ARG A 476 34.06 26.26 -16.70
N LEU A 477 33.77 26.30 -18.00
CA LEU A 477 32.73 25.47 -18.63
C LEU A 477 32.94 23.96 -18.43
N THR A 478 34.17 23.47 -18.54
CA THR A 478 34.50 22.06 -18.32
C THR A 478 34.13 21.61 -16.91
N GLU A 479 34.40 22.45 -15.91
CA GLU A 479 34.07 22.17 -14.52
C GLU A 479 32.55 22.20 -14.28
N ALA A 480 31.86 23.19 -14.84
CA ALA A 480 30.41 23.28 -14.74
C ALA A 480 29.71 22.05 -15.34
N TYR A 481 30.22 21.52 -16.47
CA TYR A 481 29.73 20.27 -17.05
C TYR A 481 30.06 19.05 -16.18
N ALA A 482 31.27 18.96 -15.63
CA ALA A 482 31.63 17.87 -14.74
C ALA A 482 30.71 17.82 -13.51
N PHE A 483 30.44 18.98 -12.90
CA PHE A 483 29.50 19.11 -11.80
C PHE A 483 28.08 18.68 -12.20
N CYS A 484 27.53 19.21 -13.31
CA CYS A 484 26.19 18.84 -13.75
C CYS A 484 26.07 17.36 -14.10
N ASN A 485 27.10 16.76 -14.69
CA ASN A 485 27.12 15.33 -15.01
C ASN A 485 27.16 14.46 -13.75
N SER A 486 27.97 14.82 -12.75
CA SER A 486 27.97 14.12 -11.45
C SER A 486 26.61 14.26 -10.77
N TRP A 487 26.05 15.47 -10.73
CA TRP A 487 24.73 15.69 -10.14
C TRP A 487 23.64 14.83 -10.80
N ASN A 488 23.58 14.84 -12.13
CA ASN A 488 22.62 14.03 -12.89
C ASN A 488 22.86 12.52 -12.78
N HIS A 489 24.09 12.09 -12.43
CA HIS A 489 24.42 10.70 -12.18
C HIS A 489 23.96 10.26 -10.78
N ASP A 490 24.21 11.10 -9.78
CA ASP A 490 24.06 10.76 -8.36
C ASP A 490 22.68 11.12 -7.78
N ARG A 491 21.94 12.02 -8.45
CA ARG A 491 20.64 12.54 -7.99
C ARG A 491 19.60 12.43 -9.09
N LEU A 492 18.38 12.06 -8.71
CA LEU A 492 17.24 11.96 -9.63
C LEU A 492 16.72 13.34 -10.08
N LEU A 493 16.76 14.34 -9.20
CA LEU A 493 16.24 15.69 -9.45
C LEU A 493 17.12 16.76 -8.77
N PRO A 494 17.12 17.99 -9.30
CA PRO A 494 16.63 18.35 -10.63
C PRO A 494 17.60 17.88 -11.73
N LYS A 495 17.13 17.85 -12.99
CA LYS A 495 18.04 17.71 -14.14
C LYS A 495 18.90 18.97 -14.26
N ALA A 496 20.20 18.84 -14.01
CA ALA A 496 21.18 19.90 -14.03
C ALA A 496 21.73 20.15 -15.44
N TYR A 497 21.89 21.41 -15.82
CA TYR A 497 22.54 21.83 -17.07
C TYR A 497 23.09 23.25 -16.94
N VAL A 498 23.98 23.62 -17.86
CA VAL A 498 24.64 24.92 -17.90
C VAL A 498 24.09 25.73 -19.06
N HIS A 499 23.83 27.02 -18.84
CA HIS A 499 23.52 28.00 -19.88
C HIS A 499 24.57 29.10 -19.84
N GLU A 500 25.22 29.38 -20.97
CA GLU A 500 26.14 30.52 -21.10
C GLU A 500 25.35 31.75 -21.57
N GLN A 501 25.48 32.86 -20.86
CA GLN A 501 24.90 34.14 -21.24
C GLN A 501 25.84 35.27 -20.84
N ASP A 502 26.12 36.20 -21.76
CA ASP A 502 26.92 37.41 -21.53
C ASP A 502 28.31 37.15 -20.91
N GLY A 503 28.95 36.02 -21.24
CA GLY A 503 30.27 35.63 -20.73
C GLY A 503 30.27 34.95 -19.36
N GLU A 504 29.08 34.69 -18.79
CA GLU A 504 28.90 33.97 -17.54
C GLU A 504 28.11 32.67 -17.75
N LEU A 505 28.44 31.66 -16.94
CA LEU A 505 27.78 30.38 -16.88
C LEU A 505 26.75 30.38 -15.76
N MET A 506 25.53 30.07 -16.14
CA MET A 506 24.38 29.90 -15.28
C MET A 506 24.10 28.40 -15.11
N LEU A 507 24.26 27.90 -13.90
CA LEU A 507 23.90 26.52 -13.57
C LEU A 507 22.42 26.45 -13.20
N ALA A 508 21.69 25.62 -13.93
CA ALA A 508 20.24 25.54 -13.87
C ALA A 508 19.77 24.11 -13.63
N GLY A 509 18.73 23.97 -12.82
CA GLY A 509 17.99 22.74 -12.58
C GLY A 509 16.63 22.78 -13.29
N HIS A 510 16.15 21.65 -13.79
CA HIS A 510 14.79 21.53 -14.29
C HIS A 510 14.11 20.26 -13.79
N VAL A 511 12.90 20.43 -13.25
CA VAL A 511 11.96 19.35 -12.92
C VAL A 511 10.73 19.54 -13.79
N ALA A 512 10.26 18.47 -14.41
CA ALA A 512 9.03 18.48 -15.18
C ALA A 512 8.18 17.26 -14.82
N THR A 513 6.90 17.50 -14.54
CA THR A 513 5.93 16.45 -14.20
C THR A 513 4.73 16.59 -15.12
N ASP A 514 4.39 15.50 -15.82
CA ASP A 514 3.20 15.43 -16.65
C ASP A 514 1.96 15.16 -15.79
N LEU A 515 0.97 16.05 -15.85
CA LEU A 515 -0.28 15.98 -15.11
C LEU A 515 -1.48 15.96 -16.08
N ALA A 516 -1.34 15.27 -17.22
CA ALA A 516 -2.36 15.12 -18.27
C ALA A 516 -3.73 14.63 -17.79
N HIS A 517 -3.79 13.95 -16.63
CA HIS A 517 -5.00 13.45 -16.00
C HIS A 517 -5.49 14.30 -14.82
N GLY A 518 -4.93 15.49 -14.63
CA GLY A 518 -5.21 16.36 -13.49
C GLY A 518 -4.32 16.06 -12.29
N VAL A 519 -4.36 16.95 -11.30
CA VAL A 519 -3.60 16.86 -10.06
C VAL A 519 -4.48 17.29 -8.90
N ALA A 520 -4.50 16.50 -7.84
CA ALA A 520 -5.16 16.91 -6.61
C ALA A 520 -4.34 18.01 -5.93
N PRO A 521 -4.95 19.03 -5.32
CA PRO A 521 -4.22 20.06 -4.56
C PRO A 521 -3.20 19.52 -3.55
N ALA A 522 -3.53 18.43 -2.84
CA ALA A 522 -2.59 17.77 -1.93
C ALA A 522 -1.37 17.18 -2.67
N GLN A 523 -1.58 16.54 -3.82
CA GLN A 523 -0.50 16.01 -4.67
C GLN A 523 0.37 17.14 -5.25
N LEU A 524 -0.25 18.25 -5.68
CA LEU A 524 0.48 19.41 -6.18
C LEU A 524 1.38 20.01 -5.11
N ALA A 525 0.92 20.07 -3.85
CA ALA A 525 1.73 20.55 -2.74
C ALA A 525 3.00 19.70 -2.54
N VAL A 526 2.90 18.36 -2.63
CA VAL A 526 4.05 17.45 -2.55
C VAL A 526 5.01 17.66 -3.71
N LEU A 527 4.49 17.82 -4.94
CA LEU A 527 5.31 18.07 -6.13
C LEU A 527 6.08 19.39 -6.03
N LEU A 528 5.44 20.45 -5.54
CA LEU A 528 6.07 21.74 -5.31
C LEU A 528 7.12 21.66 -4.19
N ASP A 529 6.83 20.94 -3.10
CA ASP A 529 7.79 20.75 -2.01
C ASP A 529 9.05 20.02 -2.49
N ALA A 530 8.88 18.90 -3.19
CA ALA A 530 9.99 18.15 -3.77
C ALA A 530 10.79 19.00 -4.77
N ALA A 531 10.12 19.78 -5.62
CA ALA A 531 10.78 20.66 -6.56
C ALA A 531 11.59 21.76 -5.85
N VAL A 532 11.02 22.42 -4.84
CA VAL A 532 11.72 23.45 -4.05
C VAL A 532 12.92 22.83 -3.33
N GLN A 533 12.74 21.76 -2.56
CA GLN A 533 13.81 21.15 -1.77
C GLN A 533 14.98 20.69 -2.64
N THR A 534 14.70 20.00 -3.74
CA THR A 534 15.75 19.49 -4.64
C THR A 534 16.46 20.62 -5.40
N CYS A 535 15.73 21.66 -5.79
CA CYS A 535 16.30 22.83 -6.46
C CYS A 535 17.15 23.70 -5.52
N VAL A 536 16.75 23.82 -4.24
CA VAL A 536 17.54 24.49 -3.20
C VAL A 536 18.83 23.70 -2.95
N ALA A 537 18.73 22.39 -2.73
CA ALA A 537 19.90 21.54 -2.53
C ALA A 537 20.89 21.61 -3.72
N TYR A 538 20.37 21.67 -4.95
CA TYR A 538 21.18 21.90 -6.14
C TYR A 538 21.88 23.26 -6.11
N ALA A 539 21.15 24.35 -5.85
CA ALA A 539 21.71 25.69 -5.82
C ALA A 539 22.76 25.86 -4.71
N ASP A 540 22.55 25.25 -3.54
CA ASP A 540 23.51 25.24 -2.43
C ASP A 540 24.79 24.49 -2.83
N ALA A 541 24.66 23.36 -3.53
CA ALA A 541 25.81 22.63 -4.06
C ALA A 541 26.59 23.43 -5.12
N VAL A 542 25.89 24.17 -5.99
CA VAL A 542 26.52 25.11 -6.93
C VAL A 542 27.23 26.23 -6.17
N ALA A 543 26.60 26.78 -5.13
CA ALA A 543 27.17 27.85 -4.30
C ALA A 543 28.46 27.38 -3.59
N ALA A 544 28.60 26.08 -3.33
CA ALA A 544 29.77 25.48 -2.68
C ALA A 544 30.91 25.06 -3.63
N LEU A 545 30.79 25.26 -4.95
CA LEU A 545 31.86 24.95 -5.90
C LEU A 545 33.16 25.71 -5.55
N PRO A 546 34.35 25.16 -5.80
CA PRO A 546 35.61 25.82 -5.42
C PRO A 546 35.88 27.14 -6.16
#